data_AF-A0A8T3PHV9-F1
#
_entry.id   AF-A0A8T3PHV9-F1
#
_cell.length_a   1.000
_cell.length_b   1.000
_cell.length_c   1.000
_cell.angle_alpha   90.00
_cell.angle_beta   90.00
_cell.angle_gamma   90.00
#
_symmetry.space_group_name_H-M   'P 1'
#
loop_
_entity.id
_entity.type
_entity.pdbx_description
1 polymer ?
#
loop_
_entity_poly.entity_id
_entity_poly.type
_entity_poly.pdbx_seq_one_letter_code
_entity_poly.pdbx_strand_id
1 'polypeptide(L)'
;MRQRTAAREHPARDPGRPVYVISVAAGLVRAHPRTLRIYEVEGLVCPARTPTNIRLYSENDIRRVLWIRHLTQNLGVNLAGVRVLFELEERLGARILETLYPEPPAETAEPDEGSVAGAAPAAAAAGRA
;
A
#
# COMPACT_ATOMS: atom_id res chain seq x y z
N MET A 1 -21.04 -5.85 -39.75
CA MET A 1 -21.94 -5.52 -38.63
C MET A 1 -21.08 -5.15 -37.43
N ARG A 2 -21.00 -3.86 -37.10
CA ARG A 2 -20.11 -3.32 -36.06
C ARG A 2 -20.87 -3.27 -34.74
N GLN A 3 -20.35 -3.90 -33.70
CA GLN A 3 -20.61 -3.45 -32.33
C GLN A 3 -19.26 -3.39 -31.62
N ARG A 4 -18.64 -2.20 -31.69
CA ARG A 4 -17.65 -1.77 -30.71
C ARG A 4 -18.40 -1.61 -29.40
N THR A 5 -18.15 -2.49 -28.44
CA THR A 5 -18.56 -2.29 -27.05
C THR A 5 -17.90 -1.00 -26.56
N ALA A 6 -18.70 0.05 -26.42
CA ALA A 6 -18.28 1.30 -25.84
C ALA A 6 -17.75 1.00 -24.42
N ALA A 7 -16.46 1.24 -24.21
CA ALA A 7 -15.89 1.36 -22.89
C ALA A 7 -16.75 2.37 -22.13
N ARG A 8 -17.41 1.93 -21.06
CA ARG A 8 -18.12 2.83 -20.16
C ARG A 8 -17.09 3.82 -19.62
N GLU A 9 -17.10 5.06 -20.14
CA GLU A 9 -16.44 6.20 -19.52
C GLU A 9 -16.98 6.29 -18.09
N HIS A 10 -16.21 5.74 -17.15
CA HIS A 10 -16.45 5.99 -15.74
C HIS A 10 -16.13 7.46 -15.53
N PRO A 11 -17.05 8.28 -14.96
CA PRO A 11 -16.73 9.66 -14.62
C PRO A 11 -15.45 9.63 -13.80
N ALA A 12 -14.46 10.44 -14.20
CA ALA A 12 -13.11 10.44 -13.65
C ALA A 12 -13.15 10.17 -12.14
N ARG A 13 -12.82 8.95 -11.74
CA ARG A 13 -12.85 8.56 -10.33
C ARG A 13 -11.82 9.44 -9.64
N ASP A 14 -12.27 10.29 -8.71
CA ASP A 14 -11.38 10.99 -7.81
C ASP A 14 -10.54 9.94 -7.06
N PRO A 15 -9.22 9.87 -7.29
CA PRO A 15 -8.37 8.85 -6.68
C PRO A 15 -8.34 8.94 -5.14
N GLY A 16 -8.68 10.10 -4.58
CA GLY A 16 -8.77 10.31 -3.13
C GLY A 16 -10.09 9.82 -2.53
N ARG A 17 -11.10 9.48 -3.35
CA ARG A 17 -12.40 9.04 -2.83
C ARG A 17 -12.31 7.61 -2.26
N PRO A 18 -12.62 7.42 -0.97
CA PRO A 18 -12.56 6.11 -0.34
C PRO A 18 -13.80 5.28 -0.75
N VAL A 19 -13.58 4.18 -1.48
CA VAL A 19 -14.64 3.35 -2.05
C VAL A 19 -14.44 1.85 -1.80
N TYR A 20 -13.24 1.43 -1.43
CA TYR A 20 -12.90 0.01 -1.31
C TYR A 20 -12.95 -0.43 0.16
N VAL A 21 -13.76 -1.45 0.46
CA VAL A 21 -13.69 -2.12 1.77
C VAL A 21 -12.40 -2.95 1.89
N ILE A 22 -11.99 -3.28 3.12
CA ILE A 22 -10.72 -3.99 3.39
C ILE A 22 -10.57 -5.30 2.59
N SER A 23 -11.64 -6.05 2.36
CA SER A 23 -11.59 -7.29 1.58
C SER A 23 -11.29 -7.04 0.11
N VAL A 24 -11.90 -5.99 -0.47
CA VAL A 24 -11.66 -5.60 -1.86
C VAL A 24 -10.25 -5.03 -2.00
N ALA A 25 -9.84 -4.16 -1.09
CA ALA A 25 -8.47 -3.60 -1.06
C ALA A 25 -7.41 -4.72 -0.97
N ALA A 26 -7.61 -5.69 -0.10
CA ALA A 26 -6.76 -6.87 0.04
C ALA A 26 -6.63 -7.67 -1.26
N GLY A 27 -7.75 -7.89 -1.95
CA GLY A 27 -7.77 -8.55 -3.26
C GLY A 27 -7.02 -7.76 -4.34
N LEU A 28 -7.21 -6.43 -4.39
CA LEU A 28 -6.56 -5.56 -5.38
C LEU A 28 -5.04 -5.52 -5.22
N VAL A 29 -4.56 -5.49 -3.97
CA VAL A 29 -3.11 -5.43 -3.68
C VAL A 29 -2.48 -6.80 -3.46
N ARG A 30 -3.25 -7.88 -3.65
CA ARG A 30 -2.88 -9.27 -3.34
C ARG A 30 -2.19 -9.42 -1.99
N ALA A 31 -2.78 -8.82 -0.96
CA ALA A 31 -2.27 -8.90 0.40
C ALA A 31 -3.34 -9.43 1.34
N HIS A 32 -2.92 -10.11 2.41
CA HIS A 32 -3.86 -10.54 3.43
C HIS A 32 -4.47 -9.33 4.17
N PRO A 33 -5.77 -9.32 4.53
CA PRO A 33 -6.39 -8.22 5.27
C PRO A 33 -5.69 -7.89 6.61
N ARG A 34 -5.01 -8.87 7.21
CA ARG A 34 -4.18 -8.66 8.41
C ARG A 34 -3.02 -7.70 8.13
N THR A 35 -2.38 -7.82 6.97
CA THR A 35 -1.25 -6.97 6.57
C THR A 35 -1.69 -5.53 6.39
N LEU A 36 -2.86 -5.29 5.77
CA LEU A 36 -3.45 -3.95 5.68
C LEU A 36 -3.72 -3.31 7.05
N ARG A 37 -4.14 -4.10 8.05
CA ARG A 37 -4.33 -3.62 9.42
C ARG A 37 -3.00 -3.27 10.09
N ILE A 38 -1.93 -4.03 9.82
CA ILE A 38 -0.59 -3.71 10.32
C ILE A 38 -0.16 -2.36 9.73
N TYR A 39 -0.33 -2.14 8.44
CA TYR A 39 0.00 -0.85 7.81
C TYR A 39 -0.83 0.32 8.36
N GLU A 40 -2.09 0.11 8.71
CA GLU A 40 -2.91 1.11 9.40
C GLU A 40 -2.38 1.42 10.81
N VAL A 41 -2.04 0.40 11.59
CA VAL A 41 -1.51 0.57 12.96
C VAL A 41 -0.16 1.28 12.95
N GLU A 42 0.69 0.98 11.97
CA GLU A 42 1.99 1.63 11.77
C GLU A 42 1.86 3.06 11.19
N GLY A 43 0.64 3.53 10.90
CA GLY A 43 0.37 4.86 10.35
C GLY A 43 0.83 5.04 8.91
N LEU A 44 1.07 3.94 8.19
CA LEU A 44 1.48 3.96 6.78
C LEU A 44 0.30 4.22 5.83
N VAL A 45 -0.91 3.85 6.23
CA VAL A 45 -2.14 4.03 5.47
C VAL A 45 -3.23 4.52 6.41
N CYS A 46 -3.98 5.54 5.98
CA CYS A 46 -5.03 6.17 6.78
C CYS A 46 -6.38 6.05 6.08
N PRO A 47 -7.04 4.87 6.14
CA PRO A 47 -8.33 4.67 5.48
C PRO A 47 -9.40 5.55 6.15
N ALA A 48 -10.32 6.08 5.33
CA ALA A 48 -11.48 6.78 5.85
C ALA A 48 -12.41 5.81 6.60
N ARG A 49 -13.12 6.31 7.60
CA ARG A 49 -14.12 5.54 8.34
C ARG A 49 -15.51 6.07 8.05
N THR A 50 -16.44 5.18 7.74
CA THR A 50 -17.86 5.55 7.62
C THR A 50 -18.48 5.81 9.00
N PRO A 51 -19.67 6.44 9.09
CA PRO A 51 -20.42 6.56 10.35
C PRO A 51 -20.70 5.21 11.01
N THR A 52 -20.79 4.13 10.23
CA THR A 52 -20.94 2.74 10.70
C THR A 52 -19.59 2.10 11.11
N ASN A 53 -18.51 2.89 11.20
CA ASN A 53 -17.15 2.46 11.56
C ASN A 53 -16.52 1.44 10.59
N ILE A 54 -16.94 1.44 9.32
CA ILE A 54 -16.35 0.59 8.28
C ILE A 54 -15.16 1.34 7.65
N ARG A 55 -14.04 0.64 7.49
CA ARG A 55 -12.85 1.17 6.80
C ARG A 55 -13.06 1.18 5.30
N LEU A 56 -12.86 2.34 4.69
CA LEU A 56 -12.88 2.54 3.25
C LEU A 56 -11.53 3.07 2.79
N TYR A 57 -10.93 2.34 1.87
CA TYR A 57 -9.67 2.66 1.21
C TYR A 57 -9.98 3.40 -0.11
N SER A 58 -9.20 4.42 -0.39
CA SER A 58 -9.18 5.15 -1.65
C SER A 58 -8.22 4.49 -2.65
N GLU A 59 -8.28 4.90 -3.92
CA GLU A 59 -7.31 4.44 -4.92
C GLU A 59 -5.88 4.86 -4.54
N ASN A 60 -5.72 6.03 -3.92
CA ASN A 60 -4.43 6.49 -3.40
C ASN A 60 -3.90 5.57 -2.29
N ASP A 61 -4.77 5.08 -1.40
CA ASP A 61 -4.39 4.11 -0.37
C ASP A 61 -3.95 2.78 -1.00
N ILE A 62 -4.64 2.32 -2.05
CA ILE A 62 -4.26 1.11 -2.79
C ILE A 62 -2.86 1.27 -3.37
N ARG A 63 -2.58 2.37 -4.07
CA ARG A 63 -1.23 2.64 -4.62
C ARG A 63 -0.17 2.70 -3.54
N ARG A 64 -0.48 3.34 -2.41
CA ARG A 64 0.43 3.43 -1.28
C ARG A 64 0.77 2.05 -0.72
N VAL A 65 -0.21 1.16 -0.60
CA VAL A 65 0.02 -0.24 -0.20
C VAL A 65 0.90 -0.97 -1.20
N LEU A 66 0.70 -0.78 -2.51
CA LEU A 66 1.57 -1.38 -3.53
C LEU A 66 3.02 -0.91 -3.37
N TRP A 67 3.24 0.39 -3.10
CA TRP A 67 4.58 0.91 -2.81
C TRP A 67 5.19 0.30 -1.55
N ILE A 68 4.44 0.23 -0.44
CA ILE A 68 4.93 -0.39 0.80
C ILE A 68 5.39 -1.82 0.52
N ARG A 69 4.61 -2.60 -0.23
CA ARG A 69 4.96 -3.97 -0.60
C ARG A 69 6.22 -4.02 -1.45
N HIS A 70 6.31 -3.19 -2.48
CA HIS A 70 7.50 -3.16 -3.33
C HIS A 70 8.77 -2.81 -2.56
N LEU A 71 8.72 -1.77 -1.73
CA LEU A 71 9.86 -1.32 -0.93
C LEU A 71 10.29 -2.39 0.07
N THR A 72 9.35 -3.07 0.71
CA THR A 72 9.64 -4.10 1.71
C THR A 72 10.09 -5.43 1.09
N GLN A 73 9.47 -5.87 0.01
CA GLN A 73 9.71 -7.19 -0.59
C GLN A 73 10.86 -7.18 -1.60
N ASN A 74 10.98 -6.14 -2.43
CA ASN A 74 11.99 -6.09 -3.49
C ASN A 74 13.25 -5.33 -3.07
N LEU A 75 13.10 -4.25 -2.30
CA LEU A 75 14.24 -3.40 -1.90
C LEU A 75 14.70 -3.64 -0.46
N GLY A 76 13.99 -4.49 0.30
CA GLY A 76 14.36 -4.83 1.69
C GLY A 76 14.23 -3.66 2.67
N VAL A 77 13.46 -2.62 2.34
CA VAL A 77 13.24 -1.46 3.20
C VAL A 77 12.31 -1.85 4.34
N ASN A 78 12.68 -1.51 5.58
CA ASN A 78 11.81 -1.74 6.73
C ASN A 78 10.64 -0.74 6.79
N LEU A 79 9.60 -1.04 7.56
CA LEU A 79 8.41 -0.19 7.66
C LEU A 79 8.73 1.23 8.18
N ALA A 80 9.73 1.37 9.06
CA ALA A 80 10.18 2.69 9.54
C ALA A 80 10.77 3.53 8.41
N GLY A 81 11.57 2.94 7.53
CA GLY A 81 12.13 3.58 6.34
C GLY A 81 11.04 3.97 5.34
N VAL A 82 10.04 3.11 5.15
CA VAL A 82 8.88 3.44 4.30
C VAL A 82 8.09 4.62 4.86
N ARG A 83 7.90 4.69 6.19
CA ARG A 83 7.25 5.83 6.85
C ARG A 83 8.00 7.13 6.59
N VAL A 84 9.32 7.14 6.82
CA VAL A 84 10.17 8.32 6.59
C VAL A 84 10.13 8.74 5.13
N LEU A 85 10.19 7.79 4.19
CA LEU A 85 10.12 8.08 2.76
C LEU A 85 8.83 8.81 2.40
N PHE A 86 7.69 8.32 2.88
CA PHE A 86 6.42 8.98 2.59
C PHE A 86 6.26 10.34 3.28
N GLU A 87 6.78 10.50 4.50
CA GLU A 87 6.81 11.79 5.18
C GLU A 87 7.64 12.81 4.37
N LEU A 88 8.77 12.37 3.81
CA LEU A 88 9.60 13.20 2.94
C LEU A 88 8.87 13.58 1.66
N GLU A 89 8.18 12.65 1.00
CA GLU A 89 7.34 12.95 -0.17
C GLU A 89 6.27 14.00 0.12
N GLU A 90 5.58 13.85 1.26
CA GLU A 90 4.55 14.79 1.70
C GLU A 90 5.13 16.19 1.96
N ARG A 91 6.28 16.27 2.63
CA ARG A 91 6.96 17.55 2.92
C ARG A 91 7.52 18.23 1.68
N LEU A 92 7.97 17.45 0.69
CA LEU A 92 8.47 17.96 -0.58
C LEU A 92 7.33 18.30 -1.56
N GLY A 93 6.10 17.86 -1.29
CA GLY A 93 4.98 17.97 -2.23
C GLY A 93 5.22 17.21 -3.53
N ALA A 94 6.10 16.19 -3.49
CA ALA A 94 6.55 15.47 -4.66
C ALA A 94 6.20 13.98 -4.52
N ARG A 95 5.66 13.39 -5.58
CA ARG A 95 5.43 11.94 -5.65
C ARG A 95 6.65 11.27 -6.29
N ILE A 96 7.72 11.23 -5.51
CA ILE A 96 9.03 10.73 -5.94
C ILE A 96 8.90 9.30 -6.46
N LEU A 97 8.16 8.44 -5.78
CA LEU A 97 7.94 7.05 -6.17
C LEU A 97 7.17 6.95 -7.49
N GLU A 98 6.10 7.73 -7.68
CA GLU A 98 5.38 7.75 -8.96
C GLU A 98 6.25 8.29 -10.11
N THR A 99 7.21 9.16 -9.80
CA THR A 99 8.13 9.74 -10.80
C THR A 99 9.24 8.76 -11.19
N LEU A 100 9.81 8.06 -10.21
CA LEU A 100 10.91 7.11 -10.42
C LEU A 100 10.43 5.75 -10.92
N TYR A 101 9.19 5.39 -10.59
CA TYR A 101 8.58 4.10 -10.91
C TYR A 101 7.14 4.34 -11.42
N PRO A 102 6.98 4.71 -12.71
CA PRO A 102 5.68 5.12 -13.27
C PRO A 102 4.64 4.00 -13.28
N GLU A 103 5.07 2.74 -13.20
CA GLU A 103 4.21 1.60 -12.94
C GLU A 103 4.64 0.99 -11.58
N PRO A 104 3.72 0.83 -10.60
CA PRO A 104 4.02 -0.04 -9.48
C PRO A 104 4.30 -1.43 -10.07
N PRO A 105 5.41 -2.10 -9.71
CA PRO A 105 5.82 -3.30 -10.40
C PRO A 105 4.71 -4.34 -10.30
N ALA A 106 4.01 -4.52 -11.41
CA ALA A 106 3.00 -5.54 -11.59
C ALA A 106 3.73 -6.88 -11.55
N GLU A 107 3.81 -7.44 -10.34
CA GLU A 107 4.00 -8.86 -10.06
C GLU A 107 5.12 -9.59 -10.81
N THR A 108 6.21 -9.83 -10.10
CA THR A 108 6.96 -11.09 -10.24
C THR A 108 7.28 -11.67 -8.86
N ALA A 109 6.32 -11.55 -7.94
CA ALA A 109 6.41 -12.17 -6.63
C ALA A 109 5.37 -13.29 -6.58
N GLU A 110 5.87 -14.53 -6.59
CA GLU A 110 5.15 -15.78 -6.38
C GLU A 110 4.05 -15.66 -5.30
N PRO A 111 2.94 -16.41 -5.44
CA PRO A 111 1.84 -16.36 -4.49
C PRO A 111 2.33 -16.72 -3.08
N ASP A 112 1.97 -15.86 -2.13
CA ASP A 112 2.31 -15.95 -0.73
C ASP A 112 1.64 -17.16 -0.05
N GLU A 113 2.29 -18.33 -0.11
CA GLU A 113 2.07 -19.42 0.86
C GLU A 113 2.75 -19.04 2.19
N GLY A 114 2.10 -18.18 2.96
CA GLY A 114 2.34 -18.10 4.41
C GLY A 114 3.47 -17.17 4.89
N SER A 115 3.67 -16.00 4.28
CA SER A 115 4.47 -14.92 4.86
C SER A 115 3.74 -14.32 6.06
N VAL A 116 3.93 -14.98 7.20
CA VAL A 116 4.01 -14.28 8.48
C VAL A 116 4.99 -13.13 8.29
N ALA A 117 4.50 -11.89 8.32
CA ALA A 117 5.35 -10.74 8.60
C ALA A 117 5.94 -10.95 10.00
N GLY A 118 7.03 -11.70 10.05
CA GLY A 118 7.83 -12.04 11.20
C GLY A 118 9.27 -11.61 10.95
N ALA A 119 9.92 -11.20 12.04
CA ALA A 119 11.33 -10.85 12.16
C ALA A 119 11.72 -9.43 11.73
N ALA A 120 11.71 -8.52 12.71
CA ALA A 120 12.90 -7.71 12.92
C ALA A 120 13.94 -8.57 13.66
N PRO A 121 15.18 -8.69 13.16
CA PRO A 121 16.33 -8.88 14.03
C PRO A 121 17.24 -7.65 14.03
N ALA A 122 18.03 -7.57 15.10
CA ALA A 122 19.24 -6.77 15.30
C ALA A 122 19.07 -5.28 15.69
N ALA A 123 19.01 -5.05 17.00
CA ALA A 123 19.80 -4.00 17.62
C ALA A 123 20.66 -4.63 18.72
N ALA A 124 21.94 -4.81 18.41
CA ALA A 124 23.00 -5.02 19.37
C ALA A 124 23.18 -3.75 20.21
N ALA A 125 23.14 -3.90 21.54
CA ALA A 125 23.76 -2.97 22.49
C ALA A 125 24.22 -3.86 23.65
N ALA A 126 25.51 -4.21 23.66
CA ALA A 126 26.54 -3.54 24.45
C ALA A 126 26.47 -3.99 25.91
N GLY A 127 27.44 -4.85 26.26
CA GLY A 127 27.56 -5.47 27.57
C GLY A 127 27.91 -4.51 28.71
N ARG A 128 27.84 -5.08 29.90
CA ARG A 128 28.54 -4.74 31.15
C ARG A 128 28.34 -5.97 32.04
N ALA A 129 29.42 -6.73 32.27
CA ALA A 129 30.36 -6.55 33.38
C ALA A 129 29.75 -7.04 34.68
#